data_AF-A0A180FNU6-F1
#
_entry.id   AF-A0A180FNU6-F1
#
_cell.length_a   1.000
_cell.length_b   1.000
_cell.length_c   1.000
_cell.angle_alpha   90.00
_cell.angle_beta   90.00
_cell.angle_gamma   90.00
#
_symmetry.space_group_name_H-M   'P 1'
#
loop_
_entity.id
_entity.type
_entity.pdbx_description
1 polymer ?
#
loop_
_entity_poly.entity_id
_entity_poly.type
_entity_poly.pdbx_seq_one_letter_code
_entity_poly.pdbx_strand_id
1 'polypeptide(L)'
;MLLKKKGGVKEMSDFSKEKLDKVWEKGSTVRGKNPDLYRKDPFGNTMYKPSYGKETSMGWEVDHIKPQAKGGTDHLNNLQPMNPEANRKKGDKY
;
A
#
# COMPACT_ATOMS: atom_id res chain seq x y z
N MET A 1 29.76 24.48 -16.82
CA MET A 1 28.45 24.71 -17.47
C MET A 1 27.38 24.09 -16.59
N LEU A 2 26.57 24.93 -15.93
CA LEU A 2 25.38 24.52 -15.17
C LEU A 2 24.39 23.79 -16.09
N LEU A 3 23.61 22.86 -15.54
CA LEU A 3 22.14 22.89 -15.65
C LEU A 3 21.46 22.01 -14.58
N LYS A 4 21.23 22.68 -13.44
CA LYS A 4 20.02 22.68 -12.59
C LYS A 4 19.32 21.34 -12.27
N LYS A 5 19.36 20.98 -10.97
CA LYS A 5 18.33 20.21 -10.28
C LYS A 5 16.93 20.71 -10.68
N LYS A 6 16.06 19.81 -11.13
CA LYS A 6 14.61 19.97 -10.98
C LYS A 6 14.12 18.93 -9.99
N GLY A 7 13.68 19.41 -8.82
CA GLY A 7 12.77 18.65 -7.99
C GLY A 7 11.51 18.32 -8.80
N GLY A 8 11.10 17.07 -8.74
CA GLY A 8 9.84 16.56 -9.28
C GLY A 8 9.28 15.62 -8.22
N VAL A 9 8.00 15.79 -7.93
CA VAL A 9 7.25 15.20 -6.81
C VAL A 9 7.39 13.66 -6.81
N LYS A 10 7.58 13.08 -5.62
CA LYS A 10 7.67 11.63 -5.36
C LYS A 10 6.58 10.87 -6.13
N GLU A 11 7.00 9.94 -7.00
CA GLU A 11 6.20 9.02 -7.82
C GLU A 11 4.83 8.72 -7.20
N MET A 12 3.76 9.17 -7.86
CA MET A 12 2.41 8.70 -7.59
C MET A 12 2.33 7.26 -8.10
N SER A 13 1.74 6.34 -7.33
CA SER A 13 1.72 4.92 -7.66
C SER A 13 1.22 4.60 -9.07
N ASP A 14 1.67 3.45 -9.58
CA ASP A 14 1.16 2.82 -10.81
C ASP A 14 -0.36 2.54 -10.79
N PHE A 15 -1.00 2.66 -9.63
CA PHE A 15 -2.44 2.51 -9.45
C PHE A 15 -3.16 3.88 -9.48
N SER A 16 -4.31 3.92 -10.16
CA SER A 16 -5.21 5.08 -10.08
C SER A 16 -5.70 5.29 -8.66
N LYS A 17 -6.04 6.54 -8.30
CA LYS A 17 -6.61 6.87 -6.99
C LYS A 17 -7.83 6.01 -6.64
N GLU A 18 -8.72 5.79 -7.59
CA GLU A 18 -9.89 4.93 -7.40
C GLU A 18 -9.49 3.48 -7.05
N LYS A 19 -8.46 2.96 -7.73
CA LYS A 19 -7.96 1.61 -7.45
C LYS A 19 -7.27 1.54 -6.09
N LEU A 20 -6.53 2.57 -5.70
CA LEU A 20 -5.98 2.68 -4.34
C LEU A 20 -7.07 2.73 -3.28
N ASP A 21 -8.13 3.50 -3.51
CA ASP A 21 -9.27 3.59 -2.60
C ASP A 21 -9.94 2.20 -2.44
N LYS A 22 -10.16 1.47 -3.54
CA LYS A 22 -10.67 0.09 -3.54
C LYS A 22 -9.74 -0.91 -2.83
N VAL A 23 -8.42 -0.76 -2.97
CA VAL A 23 -7.46 -1.61 -2.25
C VAL A 23 -7.49 -1.28 -0.75
N TRP A 24 -7.47 0.00 -0.39
CA TRP A 24 -7.58 0.45 1.01
C TRP A 24 -8.81 -0.13 1.71
N GLU A 25 -9.96 -0.13 1.03
CA GLU A 25 -11.22 -0.65 1.54
C GLU A 25 -11.21 -2.14 1.92
N LYS A 26 -10.23 -2.91 1.44
CA LYS A 26 -10.04 -4.31 1.84
C LYS A 26 -9.41 -4.48 3.22
N GLY A 27 -8.73 -3.46 3.73
CA GLY A 27 -8.18 -3.49 5.09
C GLY A 27 -9.30 -3.57 6.12
N SER A 28 -9.08 -4.29 7.22
CA SER A 28 -10.09 -4.41 8.29
C SER A 28 -10.20 -3.11 9.10
N THR A 29 -11.38 -2.80 9.62
CA THR A 29 -11.59 -1.57 10.40
C THR A 29 -10.91 -1.67 11.77
N VAL A 30 -10.52 -0.52 12.32
CA VAL A 30 -9.95 -0.43 13.68
C VAL A 30 -11.02 0.09 14.62
N ARG A 31 -11.40 -0.70 15.62
CA ARG A 31 -12.39 -0.30 16.64
C ARG A 31 -11.99 1.05 17.25
N GLY A 32 -12.91 2.01 17.25
CA GLY A 32 -12.70 3.33 17.82
C GLY A 32 -11.90 4.31 16.96
N LYS A 33 -11.54 3.96 15.71
CA LYS A 33 -10.91 4.90 14.76
C LYS A 33 -11.78 5.11 13.53
N ASN A 34 -11.60 6.26 12.86
CA ASN A 34 -12.27 6.54 11.60
C ASN A 34 -11.80 5.53 10.51
N PRO A 35 -12.70 4.69 9.94
CA PRO A 35 -12.34 3.68 8.94
C PRO A 35 -11.86 4.25 7.60
N ASP A 36 -12.13 5.53 7.33
CA ASP A 36 -11.63 6.24 6.14
C ASP A 36 -10.17 6.65 6.30
N LEU A 37 -9.67 6.70 7.54
CA LEU A 37 -8.30 7.10 7.86
C LEU A 37 -7.47 5.94 8.38
N TYR A 38 -8.06 4.98 9.08
CA TYR A 38 -7.35 3.89 9.75
C TYR A 38 -7.94 2.53 9.43
N ARG A 39 -7.08 1.63 8.99
CA ARG A 39 -7.40 0.21 8.75
C ARG A 39 -6.25 -0.67 9.20
N LYS A 40 -6.49 -1.98 9.25
CA LYS A 40 -5.44 -2.99 9.47
C LYS A 40 -5.20 -3.79 8.21
N ASP A 41 -3.94 -4.12 7.98
CA ASP A 41 -3.56 -5.10 6.97
C ASP A 41 -3.96 -6.53 7.39
N PRO A 42 -3.78 -7.56 6.54
CA PRO A 42 -4.11 -8.95 6.88
C PRO A 42 -3.36 -9.51 8.10
N PHE A 43 -2.24 -8.90 8.48
CA PHE A 43 -1.43 -9.29 9.63
C PHE A 43 -1.77 -8.50 10.89
N GLY A 44 -2.76 -7.61 10.82
CA GLY A 44 -3.24 -6.82 11.96
C GLY A 44 -2.46 -5.52 12.21
N ASN A 45 -1.51 -5.16 11.34
CA ASN A 45 -0.76 -3.91 11.47
C ASN A 45 -1.66 -2.73 11.14
N THR A 46 -1.70 -1.73 12.01
CA THR A 46 -2.50 -0.52 11.77
C THR A 46 -1.84 0.36 10.73
N MET A 47 -2.61 0.80 9.76
CA MET A 47 -2.21 1.68 8.66
C MET A 47 -2.98 3.00 8.73
N TYR A 48 -2.40 4.06 8.18
CA TYR A 48 -3.00 5.39 8.08
C TYR A 48 -3.09 5.81 6.61
N LYS A 49 -4.29 6.12 6.12
CA LYS A 49 -4.56 6.34 4.68
C LYS A 49 -3.64 7.40 4.05
N PRO A 50 -3.40 8.59 4.66
CA PRO A 50 -2.46 9.59 4.16
C PRO A 50 -0.97 9.20 4.23
N SER A 51 -0.63 8.03 4.79
CA SER A 51 0.72 7.47 4.80
C SER A 51 0.97 6.47 3.67
N TYR A 52 0.19 6.53 2.59
CA TYR A 52 0.44 5.75 1.39
C TYR A 52 1.85 6.00 0.82
N GLY A 53 2.58 4.94 0.49
CA GLY A 53 3.93 4.99 -0.08
C GLY A 53 5.01 5.53 0.88
N LYS A 54 4.71 5.61 2.19
CA LYS A 54 5.65 6.06 3.22
C LYS A 54 6.12 4.88 4.05
N GLU A 55 7.43 4.77 4.25
CA GLU A 55 8.04 3.79 5.13
C GLU A 55 7.93 4.23 6.60
N THR A 56 6.73 4.11 7.16
CA THR A 56 6.46 4.43 8.57
C THR A 56 5.74 3.27 9.25
N SER A 57 5.68 3.28 10.58
CA SER A 57 4.97 2.25 11.36
C SER A 57 3.48 2.13 11.02
N MET A 58 2.87 3.19 10.48
CA MET A 58 1.49 3.19 9.95
C MET A 58 1.45 3.48 8.45
N GLY A 59 2.57 3.27 7.76
CA GLY A 59 2.65 3.31 6.31
C GLY A 59 1.80 2.21 5.69
N TRP A 60 1.44 2.39 4.43
CA TRP A 60 0.85 1.31 3.64
C TRP A 60 1.22 1.44 2.17
N GLU A 61 1.20 0.29 1.51
CA GLU A 61 1.40 0.13 0.08
C GLU A 61 0.46 -0.95 -0.46
N VAL A 62 0.48 -1.14 -1.78
CA VAL A 62 -0.27 -2.22 -2.41
C VAL A 62 0.60 -3.47 -2.44
N ASP A 63 0.14 -4.54 -1.81
CA ASP A 63 0.73 -5.88 -1.91
C ASP A 63 -0.07 -6.72 -2.91
N HIS A 64 0.66 -7.55 -3.67
CA HIS A 64 0.07 -8.62 -4.46
C HIS A 64 -0.02 -9.87 -3.59
N ILE A 65 -1.25 -10.32 -3.31
CA ILE A 65 -1.52 -11.55 -2.55
C ILE A 65 -0.68 -12.66 -3.14
N LYS A 66 -0.92 -13.03 -4.40
CA LYS A 66 0.00 -13.85 -5.20
C LYS A 66 1.05 -12.91 -5.84
N PRO A 67 2.35 -13.07 -5.57
CA PRO A 67 3.40 -12.21 -6.13
C PRO A 67 3.45 -12.27 -7.66
N GLN A 68 3.82 -11.16 -8.30
CA GLN A 68 3.96 -11.09 -9.75
C GLN A 68 5.00 -12.10 -10.28
N ALA A 69 6.11 -12.32 -9.55
CA ALA A 69 7.12 -13.34 -9.88
C ALA A 69 6.55 -14.78 -9.98
N LYS A 70 5.37 -15.03 -9.41
CA LYS A 70 4.67 -16.32 -9.46
C LYS A 70 3.44 -16.29 -10.37
N GLY A 71 3.28 -15.26 -11.19
CA GLY A 71 2.12 -15.05 -12.07
C GLY A 71 0.93 -14.42 -11.35
N GLY A 72 1.19 -13.60 -10.33
CA GLY A 72 0.21 -12.65 -9.80
C GLY A 72 -0.09 -11.53 -10.80
N THR A 73 -1.28 -10.96 -10.70
CA THR A 73 -1.75 -9.88 -11.59
C THR A 73 -2.14 -8.65 -10.80
N ASP A 74 -2.29 -7.52 -11.49
CA ASP A 74 -2.80 -6.29 -10.90
C ASP A 74 -4.34 -6.26 -10.83
N HIS A 75 -5.02 -7.38 -11.05
CA HIS A 75 -6.45 -7.46 -10.85
C HIS A 75 -6.79 -7.21 -9.39
N LEU A 76 -7.85 -6.44 -9.14
CA LEU A 76 -8.20 -6.01 -7.80
C LEU A 76 -8.32 -7.19 -6.83
N ASN A 77 -8.80 -8.36 -7.26
CA ASN A 77 -8.90 -9.57 -6.43
C ASN A 77 -7.54 -10.06 -5.87
N ASN A 78 -6.43 -9.77 -6.55
CA ASN A 78 -5.08 -10.14 -6.14
C ASN A 78 -4.35 -9.03 -5.37
N LEU A 79 -4.98 -7.87 -5.13
CA LEU A 79 -4.37 -6.74 -4.43
C LEU A 79 -4.90 -6.60 -3.01
N GLN A 80 -4.04 -6.20 -2.08
CA GLN A 80 -4.42 -5.89 -0.70
C GLN A 80 -3.57 -4.74 -0.14
N PRO A 81 -4.08 -3.98 0.86
CA PRO A 81 -3.30 -2.96 1.53
C PRO A 81 -2.40 -3.63 2.55
N MET A 82 -1.12 -3.30 2.55
CA MET A 82 -0.15 -3.92 3.45
C MET A 82 0.81 -2.89 4.02
N ASN A 83 1.20 -3.08 5.29
CA ASN A 83 2.26 -2.28 5.87
C ASN A 83 3.61 -2.60 5.17
N PRO A 84 4.48 -1.61 4.87
CA PRO A 84 5.72 -1.86 4.13
C PRO A 84 6.69 -2.83 4.81
N GLU A 85 6.77 -2.82 6.15
CA GLU A 85 7.62 -3.77 6.87
C GLU A 85 7.06 -5.20 6.75
N ALA A 86 5.74 -5.34 6.92
CA ALA A 86 5.08 -6.63 6.72
C ALA A 86 5.23 -7.13 5.29
N ASN A 87 5.06 -6.26 4.29
CA ASN A 87 5.17 -6.63 2.87
C ASN A 87 6.58 -7.11 2.53
N ARG A 88 7.62 -6.38 2.95
CA ARG A 88 9.01 -6.82 2.79
C ARG A 88 9.29 -8.16 3.47
N LYS A 89 8.70 -8.41 4.64
CA LYS A 89 8.84 -9.68 5.36
C LYS A 89 8.11 -10.83 4.64
N LYS A 90 6.98 -10.57 3.99
CA LYS A 90 6.26 -11.52 3.14
C LYS A 90 7.09 -11.88 1.90
N GLY A 91 7.61 -10.87 1.19
CA GLY A 91 8.35 -11.07 -0.06
C GLY A 91 7.53 -11.88 -1.07
N ASP A 92 8.14 -12.89 -1.69
CA ASP A 92 7.46 -13.77 -2.66
C ASP A 92 6.67 -14.92 -2.03
N LYS A 93 6.41 -14.88 -0.72
CA LYS A 93 5.57 -15.86 -0.02
C LYS A 93 4.11 -15.39 -0.08
N TYR A 94 3.17 -16.32 -0.18
CA TYR A 94 1.73 -16.03 -0.15
C TYR A 94 0.93 -17.20 0.37
#